data_AF-M0ZH95-F1
#
_entry.id   AF-M0ZH95-F1
#
_cell.length_a   1.000
_cell.length_b   1.000
_cell.length_c   1.000
_cell.angle_alpha   90.00
_cell.angle_beta   90.00
_cell.angle_gamma   90.00
#
_symmetry.space_group_name_H-M   'P 1'
#
loop_
_entity.id
_entity.type
_entity.pdbx_description
1 polymer ?
#
loop_
_entity_poly.entity_id
_entity_poly.type
_entity_poly.pdbx_seq_one_letter_code
_entity_poly.pdbx_strand_id
1 'polypeptide(L)' 'MAHSAKPISSPVPDAWYPTLAVFMLAIGLVVTASFFIYEATSPRKYRSLAKELVTGTVASVFLGFGSLFLLLASGVYV' A
#
# COMPACT_ATOMS: atom_id res chain seq x y z
N MET A 1 -31.42 28.30 14.97
CA MET A 1 -30.16 28.83 14.38
C MET A 1 -29.17 27.67 14.40
N ALA A 2 -28.83 27.09 13.25
CA ALA A 2 -27.88 25.98 13.20
C ALA A 2 -26.50 26.52 13.58
N HIS A 3 -25.86 25.91 14.59
CA HIS A 3 -24.48 26.23 14.96
C HIS A 3 -23.57 26.10 13.73
N SER A 4 -22.65 27.07 13.56
CA SER A 4 -21.62 27.04 12.52
C SER A 4 -20.77 25.78 12.69
N ALA A 5 -21.07 24.74 11.90
CA ALA A 5 -20.32 23.50 11.88
C ALA A 5 -18.97 23.75 11.22
N LYS A 6 -17.88 23.31 11.86
CA LYS A 6 -16.53 23.42 11.30
C LYS A 6 -16.48 22.59 10.00
N PRO A 7 -16.04 23.16 8.87
CA PRO A 7 -15.95 22.41 7.61
C PRO A 7 -15.01 21.22 7.79
N ILE A 8 -15.49 20.03 7.40
CA ILE A 8 -14.67 18.82 7.36
C ILE A 8 -13.92 18.83 6.03
N SER A 9 -12.61 18.95 6.13
CA SER A 9 -11.71 18.85 4.97
C SER A 9 -11.05 17.47 4.98
N SER A 10 -10.70 16.95 3.80
CA SER A 10 -9.97 15.68 3.70
C SER A 10 -8.65 15.76 4.51
N PRO A 11 -8.28 14.70 5.25
CA PRO A 11 -7.00 14.66 5.97
C PRO A 11 -5.79 14.65 5.03
N VAL A 12 -5.97 14.31 3.75
CA VAL A 12 -4.94 14.32 2.71
C VAL A 12 -5.45 15.13 1.52
N PRO A 13 -4.68 16.12 1.00
CA PRO A 13 -5.13 16.89 -0.16
C PRO A 13 -5.25 16.00 -1.42
N ASP A 14 -6.33 16.16 -2.18
CA ASP A 14 -6.64 15.27 -3.31
C ASP A 14 -5.57 15.28 -4.42
N ALA A 15 -4.86 16.39 -4.56
CA ALA A 15 -3.72 16.54 -5.48
C ALA A 15 -2.58 15.53 -5.22
N TRP A 16 -2.50 14.96 -4.00
CA TRP A 16 -1.45 14.02 -3.63
C TRP A 16 -1.82 12.55 -3.89
N TYR A 17 -3.09 12.22 -4.13
CA TYR A 17 -3.51 10.81 -4.31
C TYR A 17 -2.76 10.10 -5.45
N PRO A 18 -2.57 10.69 -6.64
CA PRO A 18 -1.87 10.00 -7.72
C PRO A 18 -0.40 9.71 -7.38
N THR A 19 0.29 10.69 -6.78
CA THR A 19 1.70 10.56 -6.38
C THR A 19 1.86 9.51 -5.29
N LEU A 20 0.99 9.53 -4.28
CA LEU A 20 0.99 8.54 -3.19
C LEU A 20 0.67 7.13 -3.71
N ALA A 21 -0.30 6.99 -4.62
CA ALA A 21 -0.64 5.72 -5.24
C ALA A 21 0.56 5.10 -5.95
N VAL A 22 1.21 5.86 -6.85
CA VAL A 22 2.37 5.38 -7.61
C VAL A 22 3.52 5.03 -6.67
N PHE A 23 3.81 5.87 -5.69
CA PHE A 23 4.89 5.64 -4.74
C PHE A 23 4.68 4.36 -3.92
N MET A 24 3.50 4.20 -3.33
CA MET A 24 3.20 3.04 -2.48
C MET A 24 3.09 1.75 -3.30
N LEU A 25 2.48 1.80 -4.49
CA LEU A 25 2.40 0.65 -5.38
C LEU A 25 3.77 0.23 -5.91
N ALA A 26 4.64 1.17 -6.30
CA ALA A 26 5.98 0.85 -6.76
C ALA A 26 6.77 0.09 -5.69
N ILE A 27 6.76 0.59 -4.45
CA ILE A 27 7.43 -0.08 -3.33
C ILE A 27 6.77 -1.44 -3.06
N GLY A 28 5.45 -1.49 -2.97
CA GLY A 28 4.71 -2.73 -2.71
C GLY A 28 4.99 -3.82 -3.75
N LEU A 29 5.03 -3.46 -5.04
CA LEU A 29 5.35 -4.37 -6.13
C LEU A 29 6.80 -4.86 -6.09
N VAL A 30 7.76 -3.98 -5.79
CA VAL A 30 9.18 -4.37 -5.64
C VAL A 30 9.38 -5.34 -4.47
N VAL A 31 8.74 -5.08 -3.32
CA VAL A 31 8.82 -5.97 -2.16
C VAL A 31 8.13 -7.30 -2.46
N THR A 32 6.99 -7.28 -3.14
CA THR A 32 6.27 -8.51 -3.57
C THR A 32 7.11 -9.34 -4.54
N ALA A 33 7.75 -8.70 -5.53
CA ALA A 33 8.66 -9.38 -6.45
C ALA A 33 9.84 -10.01 -5.68
N SER A 34 10.42 -9.27 -4.72
CA SER A 34 11.51 -9.78 -3.87
C SER A 34 11.09 -10.99 -3.03
N PHE A 35 9.85 -10.98 -2.50
CA PHE A 35 9.26 -12.11 -1.79
C PHE A 35 9.13 -13.34 -2.68
N PHE A 36 8.55 -13.19 -3.88
CA PHE A 36 8.41 -14.31 -4.82
C PHE A 36 9.75 -14.86 -5.29
N ILE A 37 10.74 -14.00 -5.54
CA ILE A 37 12.10 -14.44 -5.88
C ILE A 37 12.70 -15.23 -4.72
N TYR A 38 12.59 -14.75 -3.49
CA TYR A 38 13.09 -15.45 -2.30
C TYR A 38 12.43 -16.83 -2.16
N GLU A 39 11.12 -16.91 -2.33
CA GLU A 39 10.37 -18.16 -2.27
C GLU A 39 10.76 -19.15 -3.38
N ALA A 40 10.91 -18.68 -4.62
CA ALA A 40 11.20 -19.52 -5.78
C ALA A 40 12.66 -20.02 -5.83
N THR A 41 13.60 -19.25 -5.29
CA THR A 41 15.04 -19.56 -5.37
C THR A 41 15.61 -20.17 -4.09
N SER A 42 15.00 -19.95 -2.93
CA SER A 42 15.57 -20.42 -1.66
C SER A 42 15.27 -21.91 -1.43
N PRO A 43 16.29 -22.74 -1.12
CA PRO A 43 16.08 -24.13 -0.74
C PRO A 43 15.21 -24.22 0.52
N ARG A 44 14.29 -25.20 0.59
CA ARG A 44 13.39 -25.39 1.76
C ARG A 44 14.10 -25.44 3.11
N LYS A 45 15.34 -25.92 3.16
CA LYS A 45 16.16 -26.00 4.39
C LYS A 45 16.61 -24.62 4.92
N TYR A 46 16.64 -23.59 4.07
CA TYR A 46 17.10 -22.23 4.40
C TYR A 46 15.97 -21.19 4.33
N ARG A 47 14.72 -21.62 4.13
CA ARG A 47 13.55 -20.73 4.17
C ARG A 47 13.18 -20.42 5.62
N SER A 48 13.04 -19.13 5.92
CA SER A 48 12.59 -18.66 7.22
C SER A 48 11.17 -18.11 7.11
N LEU A 49 10.21 -18.78 7.75
CA LEU A 49 8.82 -18.32 7.80
C LEU A 49 8.69 -16.93 8.40
N ALA A 50 9.53 -16.59 9.39
CA ALA A 50 9.55 -15.25 9.96
C ALA A 50 9.91 -14.20 8.92
N LYS A 51 10.93 -14.46 8.08
CA LYS A 51 11.33 -13.54 7.01
C LYS A 51 10.22 -13.40 5.97
N GLU A 52 9.62 -14.51 5.56
CA GLU A 52 8.51 -14.56 4.61
C GLU A 52 7.31 -13.74 5.10
N LEU A 53 6.91 -13.96 6.36
CA LEU A 53 5.78 -13.25 6.96
C LEU A 53 6.04 -11.75 7.06
N VAL A 54 7.25 -11.34 7.46
CA VAL A 54 7.62 -9.91 7.53
C VAL A 54 7.56 -9.28 6.14
N THR A 55 8.20 -9.89 5.14
CA THR A 55 8.20 -9.34 3.78
C THR A 55 6.80 -9.33 3.15
N GLY A 56 5.99 -10.37 3.38
CA GLY A 56 4.62 -10.44 2.90
C GLY A 56 3.70 -9.42 3.57
N THR A 57 3.88 -9.18 4.88
CA THR A 57 3.13 -8.15 5.62
C THR A 57 3.49 -6.75 5.13
N VAL A 58 4.78 -6.47 4.92
CA VAL A 58 5.22 -5.18 4.37
C VAL A 58 4.64 -4.99 2.96
N ALA A 59 4.73 -6.01 2.09
CA ALA A 59 4.15 -5.96 0.75
C ALA A 59 2.64 -5.68 0.77
N SER A 60 1.88 -6.39 1.61
CA SER A 60 0.41 -6.25 1.67
C SER A 60 -0.03 -4.88 2.14
N VAL A 61 0.68 -4.27 3.10
CA VAL A 61 0.41 -2.90 3.57
C VAL A 61 0.62 -1.90 2.44
N PHE A 62 1.76 -1.94 1.76
CA PHE A 62 2.07 -1.00 0.68
C PHE A 62 1.13 -1.16 -0.53
N LEU A 63 0.81 -2.40 -0.92
CA LEU A 63 -0.16 -2.66 -1.99
C LEU A 63 -1.59 -2.30 -1.59
N GLY A 64 -1.98 -2.56 -0.35
CA GLY A 64 -3.30 -2.22 0.18
C GLY A 64 -3.53 -0.71 0.18
N PHE A 65 -2.63 0.06 0.80
CA PHE A 65 -2.74 1.53 0.78
C PHE A 65 -2.52 2.11 -0.60
N GLY A 66 -1.60 1.56 -1.41
CA GLY A 66 -1.38 2.00 -2.78
C GLY A 66 -2.60 1.82 -3.67
N SER A 67 -3.31 0.69 -3.54
CA SER A 67 -4.57 0.45 -4.27
C SER A 67 -5.71 1.34 -3.78
N LEU A 68 -5.79 1.62 -2.47
CA LEU A 68 -6.74 2.60 -1.93
C LEU A 68 -6.52 3.99 -2.55
N PHE A 69 -5.27 4.50 -2.54
CA PHE A 69 -4.97 5.78 -3.17
C PHE A 69 -5.19 5.78 -4.68
N LEU A 70 -4.98 4.65 -5.36
CA LEU A 70 -5.29 4.53 -6.79
C LEU A 70 -6.79 4.65 -7.05
N LEU A 71 -7.64 4.04 -6.22
CA LEU A 71 -9.09 4.18 -6.33
C LEU A 71 -9.51 5.63 -6.11
N LEU A 72 -9.02 6.28 -5.05
CA LEU A 72 -9.27 7.70 -4.80
C LEU A 72 -8.79 8.59 -5.98
N ALA A 73 -7.60 8.31 -6.53
CA ALA A 73 -7.06 9.04 -7.67
C ALA A 73 -7.85 8.86 -8.98
N SER A 74 -8.51 7.72 -9.15
CA SER A 74 -9.39 7.43 -10.30
C SER A 74 -10.83 7.97 -10.10
N GLY A 75 -11.10 8.61 -8.96
CA GLY A 75 -12.41 9.17 -8.64
C GLY A 75 -13.39 8.16 -8.02
N VAL A 76 -12.91 6.97 -7.65
CA VAL A 76 -13.69 5.98 -6.91
C VAL A 76 -13.46 6.20 -5.42
N TYR A 77 -14.41 6.86 -4.77
CA TYR A 77 -14.39 7.12 -3.32
C TYR A 77 -14.98 5.92 -2.58
N VAL A 78 -14.17 5.28 -1.72
CA VAL A 78 -14.50 4.10 -0.90
C VAL A 78 -14.60 4.49 0.57
#